data_AF-A0AAN8WL00-F1
#
_entry.id   AF-A0AAN8WL00-F1
#
_cell.length_a   1.000
_cell.length_b   1.000
_cell.length_c   1.000
_cell.angle_alpha   90.00
_cell.angle_beta   90.00
_cell.angle_gamma   90.00
#
_symmetry.space_group_name_H-M   'P 1'
#
loop_
_entity.id
_entity.type
_entity.pdbx_description
1 polymer ?
#
loop_
_entity_poly.entity_id
_entity_poly.type
_entity_poly.pdbx_seq_one_letter_code
_entity_poly.pdbx_strand_id
1 'polypeptide(L)'
;MANPEIHLNDFMVATGYMDNAVAKAEAYLTQVLKKGTGMKTMDQLRNYKYHHTKWSCLDDLPPTSHVIRLHKRRACFATHQMVSLLSSCEPLDPKEFGFELIGNLLVPNEKRENRTKAIQRLTEYTPKASLSFVLTASTMPVGDRTTQKYSLKQGPPQETALETW
;
A
#
# COMPACT_ATOMS: atom_id res chain seq x y z
N MET A 1 7.03 -31.80 12.75
CA MET A 1 7.27 -30.34 12.77
C MET A 1 6.83 -29.79 11.43
N ALA A 2 6.03 -28.71 11.40
CA ALA A 2 5.65 -28.07 10.13
C ALA A 2 6.89 -27.40 9.51
N ASN A 3 7.20 -27.71 8.24
CA ASN A 3 8.29 -27.06 7.51
C ASN A 3 7.69 -26.06 6.51
N PRO A 4 7.46 -24.80 6.92
CA PRO A 4 6.77 -23.82 6.10
C PRO A 4 7.54 -23.48 4.81
N GLU A 5 8.85 -23.68 4.78
CA GLU A 5 9.66 -23.39 3.58
C GLU A 5 9.35 -24.36 2.44
N ILE A 6 9.14 -25.65 2.75
CA ILE A 6 8.77 -26.67 1.76
C ILE A 6 7.40 -26.33 1.19
N HIS A 7 6.40 -26.09 2.05
CA HIS A 7 5.04 -25.75 1.61
C HIS A 7 4.99 -24.48 0.75
N LEU A 8 5.77 -23.45 1.11
CA LEU A 8 5.84 -22.23 0.31
C LEU A 8 6.58 -22.48 -1.00
N ASN A 9 7.61 -23.31 -1.05
CA ASN A 9 8.25 -23.69 -2.31
C ASN A 9 7.27 -24.41 -3.22
N ASP A 10 6.57 -25.43 -2.71
CA ASP A 10 5.61 -26.21 -3.48
C ASP A 10 4.48 -25.33 -4.02
N PHE A 11 3.97 -24.41 -3.20
CA PHE A 11 2.98 -23.43 -3.62
C PHE A 11 3.49 -22.53 -4.75
N MET A 12 4.70 -21.98 -4.63
CA MET A 12 5.26 -21.07 -5.63
C MET A 12 5.52 -21.79 -6.96
N VAL A 13 5.93 -23.06 -6.90
CA VAL A 13 6.06 -23.91 -8.09
C VAL A 13 4.70 -24.19 -8.72
N ALA A 14 3.72 -24.62 -7.93
CA ALA A 14 2.39 -25.00 -8.40
C ALA A 14 1.60 -23.84 -9.02
N THR A 15 1.74 -22.64 -8.47
CA THR A 15 0.99 -21.46 -8.92
C THR A 15 1.69 -20.67 -10.02
N GLY A 16 2.92 -21.05 -10.40
CA GLY A 16 3.70 -20.30 -11.38
C GLY A 16 4.08 -18.89 -10.93
N TYR A 17 3.85 -18.52 -9.65
CA TYR A 17 4.48 -17.38 -8.99
C TYR A 17 5.97 -17.70 -8.78
N MET A 18 6.69 -17.88 -9.88
CA MET A 18 8.11 -18.14 -9.87
C MET A 18 8.89 -16.90 -9.40
N ASP A 19 10.20 -17.08 -9.23
CA ASP A 19 11.17 -16.09 -8.75
C ASP A 19 11.02 -14.68 -9.36
N ASN A 20 10.40 -14.53 -10.53
CA ASN A 20 10.06 -13.25 -11.13
C ASN A 20 9.18 -12.34 -10.25
N ALA A 21 8.12 -12.87 -9.63
CA ALA A 21 7.26 -12.06 -8.76
C ALA A 21 8.00 -11.66 -7.47
N VAL A 22 8.77 -12.59 -6.92
CA VAL A 22 9.62 -12.37 -5.75
C VAL A 22 10.75 -11.38 -6.03
N ALA A 23 11.33 -11.40 -7.23
CA ALA A 23 12.35 -10.47 -7.69
C ALA A 23 11.77 -9.08 -7.93
N LYS A 24 10.58 -8.97 -8.52
CA LYS A 24 9.86 -7.69 -8.67
C LYS A 24 9.50 -7.09 -7.31
N ALA A 25 9.03 -7.90 -6.37
CA ALA A 25 8.75 -7.46 -5.01
C ALA A 25 10.01 -6.94 -4.32
N GLU A 26 11.15 -7.60 -4.50
CA GLU A 26 12.43 -7.14 -3.96
C GLU A 26 12.90 -5.81 -4.58
N ALA A 27 12.82 -5.69 -5.91
CA ALA A 27 13.14 -4.44 -6.59
C ALA A 27 12.22 -3.28 -6.19
N TYR A 28 10.98 -3.58 -5.80
CA TYR A 28 10.10 -2.57 -5.22
C TYR A 28 10.56 -2.16 -3.81
N LEU A 29 10.92 -3.14 -2.96
CA LEU A 29 11.42 -2.87 -1.60
C LEU A 29 12.68 -1.99 -1.60
N THR A 30 13.60 -2.20 -2.55
CA THR A 30 14.79 -1.35 -2.68
C THR A 30 14.41 0.10 -3.00
N GLN A 31 13.41 0.31 -3.87
CA GLN A 31 12.90 1.65 -4.21
C GLN A 31 12.18 2.33 -3.03
N VAL A 32 11.46 1.57 -2.20
CA VAL A 32 10.81 2.08 -0.99
C VAL A 32 11.86 2.54 0.03
N LEU A 33 12.88 1.72 0.26
CA LEU A 33 13.94 2.04 1.21
C LEU A 33 14.86 3.16 0.74
N LYS A 34 15.04 3.28 -0.58
CA LYS A 34 15.79 4.39 -1.18
C LYS A 34 15.20 4.75 -2.55
N LYS A 35 14.45 5.84 -2.57
CA LYS A 35 13.81 6.35 -3.79
C LYS A 35 14.87 6.75 -4.83
N GLY A 36 14.58 6.46 -6.10
CA GLY A 36 15.45 6.82 -7.23
C GLY A 36 16.67 5.92 -7.43
N THR A 37 16.76 4.78 -6.74
CA THR A 37 17.86 3.83 -6.98
C THR A 37 17.56 2.87 -8.12
N GLY A 38 18.58 2.55 -8.93
CA GLY A 38 18.53 1.48 -9.92
C GLY A 38 18.82 0.07 -9.36
N MET A 39 18.86 -0.09 -8.04
CA MET A 39 19.21 -1.36 -7.38
C MET A 39 18.03 -2.30 -7.36
N LYS A 40 18.24 -3.55 -7.76
CA LYS A 40 17.19 -4.57 -7.90
C LYS A 40 17.11 -5.53 -6.73
N THR A 41 18.20 -5.69 -5.98
CA THR A 41 18.26 -6.60 -4.83
C THR A 41 18.66 -5.86 -3.55
N MET A 42 18.28 -6.43 -2.42
CA MET A 42 18.63 -5.89 -1.12
C MET A 42 20.13 -5.97 -0.86
N ASP A 43 20.80 -7.01 -1.38
CA ASP A 43 22.27 -7.11 -1.29
C ASP A 43 22.97 -5.98 -2.05
N GLN A 44 22.46 -5.57 -3.22
CA GLN A 44 22.97 -4.40 -3.94
C GLN A 44 22.77 -3.12 -3.12
N LEU A 45 21.59 -2.94 -2.52
CA LEU A 45 21.29 -1.79 -1.66
C LEU A 45 22.17 -1.77 -0.41
N ARG A 46 22.41 -2.94 0.18
CA ARG A 46 23.28 -3.12 1.35
C ARG A 46 24.71 -2.76 1.00
N ASN A 47 25.24 -3.30 -0.10
CA ASN A 47 26.58 -3.02 -0.59
C ASN A 47 26.76 -1.52 -0.88
N TYR A 48 25.80 -0.91 -1.57
CA TYR A 48 25.81 0.51 -1.84
C TYR A 48 25.83 1.34 -0.54
N LYS A 49 24.96 1.01 0.42
CA LYS A 49 24.88 1.75 1.69
C LYS A 49 26.17 1.63 2.49
N TYR A 50 26.77 0.44 2.48
CA TYR A 50 28.02 0.19 3.19
C TYR A 50 29.18 1.03 2.62
N HIS A 51 29.33 1.10 1.30
CA HIS A 51 30.47 1.80 0.68
C HIS A 51 30.26 3.29 0.40
N HIS A 52 29.02 3.74 0.18
CA HIS A 52 28.75 5.10 -0.31
C HIS A 52 28.03 6.00 0.69
N THR A 53 27.72 5.52 1.90
CA THR A 53 27.12 6.34 2.96
C THR A 53 28.18 6.67 4.00
N LYS A 54 28.34 7.95 4.34
CA LYS A 54 29.42 8.42 5.24
C LYS A 54 29.35 7.86 6.68
N TRP A 55 28.18 7.37 7.13
CA TRP A 55 27.90 6.95 8.52
C TRP A 55 26.94 5.76 8.53
N SER A 56 27.33 4.62 7.96
CA SER A 56 26.54 3.39 8.04
C SER A 56 26.93 2.59 9.28
N CYS A 57 26.09 2.62 10.32
CA CYS A 57 26.18 1.58 11.36
C CYS A 57 25.78 0.23 10.75
N LEU A 58 26.34 -0.88 11.23
CA LEU A 58 25.95 -2.22 10.77
C LEU A 58 24.46 -2.49 11.01
N ASP A 59 23.89 -1.87 12.04
CA ASP A 59 22.48 -1.96 12.40
C ASP A 59 21.57 -1.19 11.43
N ASP A 60 22.10 -0.18 10.73
CA ASP A 60 21.36 0.64 9.75
C ASP A 60 21.38 0.04 8.33
N LEU A 61 22.10 -1.09 8.16
CA LEU A 61 22.19 -1.77 6.89
C LEU A 61 20.89 -2.53 6.59
N PRO A 62 20.36 -2.42 5.36
CA PRO A 62 19.18 -3.15 4.95
C PRO A 62 19.44 -4.66 5.04
N PRO A 63 18.42 -5.47 5.36
CA PRO A 63 18.58 -6.92 5.48
C PRO A 63 19.06 -7.52 4.15
N THR A 64 19.67 -8.70 4.19
CA THR A 64 20.13 -9.38 2.97
C THR A 64 18.96 -9.98 2.19
N SER A 65 19.15 -10.19 0.89
CA SER A 65 18.13 -10.81 0.02
C SER A 65 17.72 -12.19 0.52
N HIS A 66 18.68 -12.92 1.11
CA HIS A 66 18.45 -14.23 1.72
C HIS A 66 17.51 -14.15 2.92
N VAL A 67 17.76 -13.22 3.85
CA VAL A 67 16.95 -13.05 5.08
C VAL A 67 15.50 -12.71 4.74
N ILE A 68 15.28 -11.82 3.77
CA ILE A 68 13.91 -11.42 3.39
C ILE A 68 13.20 -12.43 2.45
N ARG A 69 13.90 -13.44 1.93
CA ARG A 69 13.35 -14.39 0.95
C ARG A 69 12.09 -15.08 1.46
N LEU A 70 12.13 -15.58 2.70
CA LEU A 70 10.99 -16.27 3.29
C LEU A 70 9.82 -15.31 3.54
N HIS A 71 10.10 -14.09 3.99
CA HIS A 71 9.08 -13.06 4.19
C HIS A 71 8.36 -12.71 2.89
N LYS A 72 9.09 -12.53 1.79
CA LYS A 72 8.51 -12.30 0.46
C LYS A 72 7.57 -13.45 0.05
N ARG A 73 8.00 -14.70 0.23
CA ARG A 73 7.18 -15.88 -0.11
C ARG A 73 5.92 -15.98 0.74
N ARG A 74 6.02 -15.71 2.05
CA ARG A 74 4.86 -15.65 2.96
C ARG A 74 3.87 -14.56 2.54
N ALA A 75 4.36 -13.38 2.17
CA ALA A 75 3.51 -12.30 1.69
C ALA A 75 2.79 -12.69 0.39
N CYS A 76 3.49 -13.26 -0.59
CA CYS A 76 2.88 -13.76 -1.82
C CYS A 76 1.77 -14.78 -1.54
N PHE A 77 2.03 -15.75 -0.66
CA PHE A 77 1.06 -16.76 -0.28
C PHE A 77 -0.19 -16.16 0.40
N ALA A 78 0.01 -15.26 1.37
CA ALA A 78 -1.08 -14.60 2.06
C ALA A 78 -1.95 -13.77 1.09
N THR A 79 -1.32 -12.98 0.22
CA THR A 79 -2.03 -12.21 -0.80
C THR A 79 -2.82 -13.12 -1.74
N HIS A 80 -2.24 -14.24 -2.17
CA HIS A 80 -2.96 -15.21 -2.99
C HIS A 80 -4.20 -15.75 -2.26
N GLN A 81 -4.06 -16.19 -1.01
CA GLN A 81 -5.21 -16.66 -0.24
C GLN A 81 -6.31 -15.61 -0.12
N MET A 82 -5.94 -14.35 0.15
CA MET A 82 -6.89 -13.26 0.25
C MET A 82 -7.58 -12.97 -1.09
N VAL A 83 -6.84 -12.93 -2.19
CA VAL A 83 -7.39 -12.72 -3.53
C VAL A 83 -8.28 -13.87 -3.97
N SER A 84 -7.90 -15.12 -3.71
CA SER A 84 -8.72 -16.30 -3.98
C SER A 84 -10.02 -16.25 -3.17
N LEU A 85 -9.95 -15.88 -1.90
CA LEU A 85 -11.13 -15.73 -1.05
C LEU A 85 -12.06 -14.64 -1.58
N LEU A 86 -11.53 -13.44 -1.85
CA LEU A 86 -12.30 -12.32 -2.40
C LEU A 86 -12.92 -12.65 -3.76
N SER A 87 -12.22 -13.41 -4.61
CA SER A 87 -12.75 -13.88 -5.90
C SER A 87 -13.88 -14.89 -5.74
N SER A 88 -13.95 -15.60 -4.60
CA SER A 88 -15.01 -16.56 -4.31
C SER A 88 -16.23 -15.95 -3.62
N CYS A 89 -16.11 -14.72 -3.11
CA CYS A 89 -17.23 -13.97 -2.58
C CYS A 89 -18.11 -13.40 -3.69
N GLU A 90 -19.41 -13.25 -3.43
CA GLU A 90 -20.28 -12.51 -4.34
C GLU A 90 -19.77 -11.07 -4.50
N PRO A 91 -19.82 -10.50 -5.72
CA PRO A 91 -19.38 -9.14 -5.96
C PRO A 91 -20.21 -8.16 -5.12
N LEU A 92 -19.53 -7.43 -4.24
CA LEU A 92 -20.17 -6.43 -3.39
C LEU A 92 -20.71 -5.28 -4.25
N ASP A 93 -21.99 -4.92 -4.06
CA ASP A 93 -22.54 -3.70 -4.67
C ASP A 93 -22.05 -2.48 -3.89
N PRO A 94 -21.22 -1.59 -4.49
CA PRO A 94 -20.68 -0.43 -3.79
C PRO A 94 -21.76 0.53 -3.27
N LYS A 95 -22.95 0.52 -3.89
CA LYS A 95 -24.08 1.36 -3.47
C LYS A 95 -24.56 1.04 -2.07
N GLU A 96 -24.48 -0.22 -1.65
CA GLU A 96 -24.87 -0.64 -0.30
C GLU A 96 -23.98 -0.04 0.79
N PHE A 97 -22.76 0.35 0.41
CA PHE A 97 -21.76 0.95 1.31
C PHE A 97 -21.69 2.48 1.17
N GLY A 98 -22.62 3.08 0.42
CA GLY A 98 -22.65 4.53 0.20
C GLY A 98 -21.58 5.01 -0.77
N PHE A 99 -21.15 4.18 -1.70
CA PHE A 99 -20.26 4.55 -2.80
C PHE A 99 -20.97 4.45 -4.14
N GLU A 100 -20.57 5.29 -5.09
CA GLU A 100 -21.00 5.23 -6.48
C GLU A 100 -19.80 5.09 -7.42
N LEU A 101 -20.01 4.40 -8.53
CA LEU A 101 -18.95 4.19 -9.52
C LEU A 101 -19.08 5.26 -10.62
N ILE A 102 -18.15 6.22 -10.66
CA ILE A 102 -18.07 7.27 -11.69
C ILE A 102 -16.76 7.07 -12.46
N GLY A 103 -16.84 6.73 -13.75
CA GLY A 103 -15.65 6.59 -14.60
C GLY A 103 -14.63 5.58 -14.06
N ASN A 104 -15.09 4.43 -13.57
CA ASN A 104 -14.30 3.39 -12.88
C ASN A 104 -13.67 3.80 -11.54
N LEU A 105 -14.02 4.96 -10.99
CA LEU A 105 -13.61 5.37 -9.66
C LEU A 105 -14.78 5.21 -8.69
N LEU A 106 -14.48 4.67 -7.49
CA LEU A 106 -15.42 4.63 -6.39
C LEU A 106 -15.40 5.97 -5.65
N VAL A 107 -16.50 6.70 -5.75
CA VAL A 107 -16.68 8.01 -5.13
C VAL A 107 -17.70 7.88 -3.99
N PRO A 108 -17.48 8.49 -2.81
CA PRO A 108 -18.48 8.52 -1.75
C PRO A 108 -19.75 9.21 -2.24
N ASN A 109 -20.90 8.58 -2.06
CA ASN A 109 -22.19 9.21 -2.36
C ASN A 109 -22.51 10.23 -1.26
N GLU A 110 -22.43 11.52 -1.59
CA GLU A 110 -22.59 12.63 -0.64
C GLU A 110 -24.02 12.76 -0.07
N LYS A 111 -24.99 11.99 -0.59
CA LYS A 111 -26.37 11.92 -0.05
C LYS A 111 -26.41 11.08 1.23
N ARG A 112 -25.92 11.69 2.31
CA ARG A 112 -25.64 11.08 3.62
C ARG A 112 -26.89 10.85 4.50
N GLU A 113 -28.00 10.37 3.95
CA GLU A 113 -29.21 10.05 4.75
C GLU A 113 -29.28 8.57 5.20
N ASN A 114 -28.44 7.67 4.66
CA ASN A 114 -28.54 6.23 4.93
C ASN A 114 -27.41 5.62 5.79
N ARG A 115 -26.61 6.45 6.46
CA ARG A 115 -25.43 6.03 7.25
C ARG A 115 -25.73 4.99 8.34
N THR A 116 -26.98 4.89 8.79
CA THR A 116 -27.38 4.06 9.93
C THR A 116 -27.65 2.60 9.57
N LYS A 117 -27.98 2.27 8.31
CA LYS A 117 -28.37 0.89 7.91
C LYS A 117 -27.17 0.00 7.57
N ALA A 118 -26.09 0.55 7.01
CA ALA A 118 -24.90 -0.20 6.63
C ALA A 118 -24.10 -0.70 7.85
N ILE A 119 -24.06 0.08 8.93
CA ILE A 119 -23.38 -0.30 10.18
C ILE A 119 -24.10 -1.48 10.86
N GLN A 120 -25.44 -1.52 10.81
CA GLN A 120 -26.24 -2.62 11.37
C GLN A 120 -26.03 -3.95 10.61
N ARG A 121 -25.89 -3.93 9.28
CA ARG A 121 -25.62 -5.15 8.50
C ARG A 121 -24.20 -5.70 8.70
N LEU A 122 -23.21 -4.83 8.90
CA LEU A 122 -21.84 -5.24 9.22
C LEU A 122 -21.74 -5.91 10.62
N THR A 123 -22.58 -5.51 11.58
CA THR A 123 -22.67 -6.19 12.88
C THR A 123 -23.37 -7.54 12.83
N GLU A 124 -24.22 -7.80 11.83
CA GLU A 124 -24.92 -9.09 11.67
C GLU A 124 -24.04 -10.16 10.99
N TYR A 125 -23.11 -9.74 10.13
CA TYR A 125 -22.18 -10.64 9.44
C TYR A 125 -20.89 -10.96 10.22
N THR A 126 -20.71 -10.39 11.42
CA THR A 126 -19.59 -10.77 12.29
C THR A 126 -20.02 -11.94 13.18
N PRO A 127 -19.43 -13.14 13.04
CA PRO A 127 -19.60 -14.15 14.09
C PRO A 127 -19.07 -13.54 15.39
N LYS A 128 -19.84 -13.69 16.49
CA LYS A 128 -19.54 -13.16 17.84
C LYS A 128 -18.13 -13.58 18.30
N ALA A 129 -17.11 -12.86 17.87
CA ALA A 129 -15.78 -12.89 18.42
C ALA A 129 -15.59 -11.56 19.14
N SER A 130 -15.65 -11.66 20.47
CA SER A 130 -15.34 -10.61 21.42
C SER A 130 -14.12 -9.78 20.99
N LEU A 131 -14.35 -8.56 20.54
CA LEU A 131 -13.34 -7.51 20.47
C LEU A 131 -13.91 -6.25 21.10
N SER A 132 -13.73 -6.17 22.42
CA SER A 132 -13.75 -4.92 23.16
C SER A 132 -12.62 -4.03 22.63
N PHE A 133 -12.96 -3.06 21.79
CA PHE A 133 -12.10 -1.89 21.61
C PHE A 133 -12.95 -0.62 21.73
N VAL A 134 -12.80 -0.01 22.89
CA VAL A 134 -13.32 1.31 23.23
C VAL A 134 -12.55 2.34 22.39
N LEU A 135 -13.25 3.07 21.52
CA LEU A 135 -12.79 4.37 21.05
C LEU A 135 -13.79 5.40 21.57
N THR A 136 -13.52 5.84 22.79
CA THR A 136 -14.11 7.02 23.41
C THR A 136 -13.96 8.22 22.47
N ALA A 137 -15.09 8.82 22.13
CA ALA A 137 -15.18 10.13 21.54
C ALA A 137 -14.49 11.15 22.46
N SER A 138 -13.51 11.88 21.92
CA SER A 138 -13.08 13.16 22.50
C SER A 138 -13.58 14.27 21.60
N THR A 139 -14.73 14.80 21.99
CA THR A 139 -15.24 16.12 21.63
C THR A 139 -14.24 17.21 22.00
N MET A 140 -13.91 18.12 21.08
CA MET A 140 -13.58 19.52 21.41
C MET A 140 -13.91 20.46 20.22
N PRO A 141 -14.21 21.75 20.50
CA PRO A 141 -15.19 22.51 19.76
C PRO A 141 -14.63 23.37 18.62
N VAL A 142 -15.58 23.80 17.78
CA VAL A 142 -15.49 24.83 16.74
C VAL A 142 -14.84 26.11 17.27
N GLY A 143 -13.84 26.61 16.54
CA GLY A 143 -13.28 27.94 16.71
C GLY A 143 -13.08 28.59 15.34
N ASP A 144 -13.85 29.64 15.08
CA ASP A 144 -13.70 30.56 13.95
C ASP A 144 -12.29 31.13 13.86
N ARG A 145 -11.75 31.29 12.63
CA ARG A 145 -11.40 32.59 12.03
C ARG A 145 -10.56 32.50 10.75
N THR A 146 -11.08 33.19 9.74
CA THR A 146 -10.40 34.06 8.76
C THR A 146 -9.39 33.47 7.76
N THR A 147 -9.87 33.38 6.52
CA THR A 147 -9.30 33.97 5.29
C THR A 147 -7.86 34.52 5.40
N GLN A 148 -6.91 33.87 4.74
CA GLN A 148 -5.72 34.54 4.21
C GLN A 148 -5.59 34.26 2.71
N LYS A 149 -5.83 35.33 1.93
CA LYS A 149 -5.50 35.45 0.52
C LYS A 149 -3.98 35.46 0.39
N TYR A 150 -3.41 34.48 -0.32
CA TYR A 150 -2.07 34.61 -0.87
C TYR A 150 -2.17 35.06 -2.32
N SER A 151 -1.87 36.34 -2.53
CA SER A 151 -1.62 36.95 -3.83
C SER A 151 -0.15 36.78 -4.13
N LEU A 152 0.22 35.96 -5.13
CA LEU A 152 1.57 35.95 -5.69
C LEU A 152 1.52 36.41 -7.13
N LYS A 153 2.14 37.58 -7.36
CA LYS A 153 2.28 38.25 -8.66
C LYS A 153 3.09 37.36 -9.62
N GLN A 154 2.58 37.12 -10.83
CA GLN A 154 3.37 36.63 -11.95
C GLN A 154 3.56 37.77 -12.95
N GLY A 155 4.81 38.17 -13.14
CA GLY A 155 5.28 39.02 -14.25
C GLY A 155 5.63 38.17 -15.48
N PRO A 156 5.93 38.82 -16.62
CA PRO A 156 5.52 38.40 -17.96
C PRO A 156 6.38 37.30 -18.61
N PRO A 157 5.86 36.68 -19.70
CA PRO A 157 6.47 35.54 -20.37
C PRO A 157 7.69 35.95 -21.21
N GLN A 158 8.75 35.13 -21.17
CA GLN A 158 9.84 35.21 -22.15
C GLN A 158 9.53 34.32 -23.35
N GLU A 159 9.41 34.95 -24.51
CA GLU A 159 9.51 34.34 -25.83
C GLU A 159 10.95 33.91 -26.10
N THR A 160 11.14 32.70 -26.62
CA THR A 160 12.37 32.34 -27.35
C THR A 160 11.98 31.65 -28.64
N ALA A 161 12.37 32.29 -29.73
CA ALA A 161 12.19 31.90 -31.11
C ALA A 161 12.90 30.57 -31.44
N LEU A 162 12.24 29.77 -32.26
CA LEU A 162 12.82 28.68 -33.04
C LEU A 162 13.08 29.24 -34.44
N GLU A 163 14.33 29.58 -34.75
CA GLU A 163 14.82 29.66 -36.13
C GLU A 163 15.57 28.36 -36.44
N THR A 164 15.00 27.61 -37.37
CA THR A 164 15.61 26.49 -38.08
C THR A 164 16.58 27.00 -39.14
N TRP A 165 17.82 26.51 -39.10
CA TRP A 165 18.69 26.34 -40.26
C TRP A 165 19.01 24.86 -40.40
#